data_AF-A0A7X8UJ16-F1
#
_entry.id   AF-A0A7X8UJ16-F1
#
_cell.length_a   1.000
_cell.length_b   1.000
_cell.length_c   1.000
_cell.angle_alpha   90.00
_cell.angle_beta   90.00
_cell.angle_gamma   90.00
#
_symmetry.space_group_name_H-M   'P 1'
#
loop_
_entity.id
_entity.type
_entity.pdbx_description
1 polymer ?
#
loop_
_entity_poly.entity_id
_entity_poly.type
_entity_poly.pdbx_seq_one_letter_code
_entity_poly.pdbx_strand_id
1 'polypeptide(L)'
;MAMTRDWTPYVSAYLDDELEPAERTAFEEELARNPGLREEMEEMRKMKSFVGGMTLRELPDKAWDHYRERTYNRMERRVGWILLSIGAMVLVGYGLYELVVFLVSDAEPAWWIRAAIGAACVGLAILLVSVIRERIFVWKRDPYREVKR
;
A
#
# COMPACT_ATOMS: atom_id res chain seq x y z
N MET A 1 25.20 45.77 -28.15
CA MET A 1 25.83 44.46 -28.38
C MET A 1 24.99 43.46 -27.60
N ALA A 2 23.91 42.96 -28.21
CA ALA A 2 22.95 42.10 -27.52
C ALA A 2 23.61 40.72 -27.32
N MET A 3 23.67 40.26 -26.08
CA MET A 3 24.09 38.90 -25.78
C MET A 3 23.21 37.94 -26.61
N THR A 4 23.82 37.21 -27.52
CA THR A 4 23.19 36.08 -28.20
C THR A 4 22.88 35.04 -27.13
N ARG A 5 21.68 35.09 -26.56
CA ARG A 5 21.15 34.06 -25.69
C ARG A 5 21.12 32.77 -26.52
N ASP A 6 21.68 31.69 -25.98
CA ASP A 6 21.59 30.39 -26.61
C ASP A 6 20.15 29.87 -26.42
N TRP A 7 19.42 29.73 -27.52
CA TRP A 7 18.01 29.33 -27.52
C TRP A 7 17.80 27.82 -27.74
N THR A 8 18.88 27.09 -28.09
CA THR A 8 18.96 25.63 -28.19
C THR A 8 18.26 24.91 -27.02
N PRO A 9 18.55 25.22 -25.73
CA PRO A 9 17.89 24.53 -24.60
C PRO A 9 16.39 24.83 -24.45
N TYR A 10 15.87 25.89 -25.08
CA TYR A 10 14.45 26.28 -24.99
C TYR A 10 13.56 25.50 -25.96
N VAL A 11 14.15 24.75 -26.91
CA VAL A 11 13.44 23.90 -27.87
C VAL A 11 12.55 22.86 -27.18
N SER A 12 13.07 22.16 -26.16
CA SER A 12 12.29 21.16 -25.40
C SER A 12 11.15 21.81 -24.61
N ALA A 13 11.46 22.89 -23.88
CA ALA A 13 10.48 23.59 -23.07
C ALA A 13 9.35 24.21 -23.91
N TYR A 14 9.65 24.71 -25.12
CA TYR A 14 8.63 25.18 -26.06
C TYR A 14 7.74 24.02 -26.55
N LEU A 15 8.32 22.85 -26.85
CA LEU A 15 7.56 21.67 -27.29
C LEU A 15 6.68 21.07 -26.20
N ASP A 16 7.04 21.25 -24.93
CA ASP A 16 6.31 20.75 -23.76
C ASP A 16 5.38 21.80 -23.12
N ASP A 17 5.24 22.97 -23.74
CA ASP A 17 4.38 24.08 -23.29
C ASP A 17 4.81 24.71 -21.95
N GLU A 18 6.09 24.57 -21.58
CA GLU A 18 6.64 25.00 -20.28
C GLU A 18 7.19 26.44 -20.27
N LEU A 19 7.22 27.11 -21.43
CA LEU A 19 7.69 28.50 -21.51
C LEU A 19 6.64 29.50 -21.04
N GLU A 20 7.09 30.47 -20.24
CA GLU A 20 6.26 31.63 -19.87
C GLU A 20 5.88 32.45 -21.12
N PRO A 21 4.76 33.20 -21.10
CA PRO A 21 4.26 33.93 -22.28
C PRO A 21 5.29 34.89 -22.89
N ALA A 22 6.07 35.58 -22.06
CA ALA A 22 7.10 36.51 -22.50
C ALA A 22 8.28 35.78 -23.17
N GLU A 23 8.71 34.64 -22.60
CA GLU A 23 9.80 33.83 -23.14
C GLU A 23 9.40 33.11 -24.43
N ARG A 24 8.14 32.67 -24.52
CA ARG A 24 7.57 32.10 -25.75
C ARG A 24 7.64 33.09 -26.90
N THR A 25 7.22 34.33 -26.67
CA THR A 25 7.21 35.37 -27.71
C THR A 25 8.63 35.65 -28.21
N ALA A 26 9.58 35.79 -27.28
CA ALA A 26 10.99 36.00 -27.62
C ALA A 26 11.61 34.80 -28.37
N PHE A 27 11.24 33.57 -27.99
CA PHE A 27 11.67 32.35 -28.67
C PHE A 27 11.11 32.25 -30.10
N GLU A 28 9.83 32.59 -30.31
CA GLU A 28 9.19 32.61 -31.64
C GLU A 28 9.82 33.64 -32.57
N GLU A 29 10.16 34.83 -32.06
CA GLU A 29 10.88 35.85 -32.81
C GLU A 29 12.28 35.42 -33.22
N GLU A 30 12.98 34.68 -32.36
CA GLU A 30 14.30 34.13 -32.69
C GLU A 30 14.19 32.95 -33.67
N LEU A 31 13.18 32.10 -33.50
CA LEU A 31 12.89 30.99 -34.42
C LEU A 31 12.61 31.48 -35.84
N ALA A 32 11.97 32.63 -36.00
CA ALA A 32 11.76 33.26 -37.31
C ALA A 32 13.07 33.77 -37.95
N ARG A 33 14.06 34.15 -37.13
CA ARG A 33 15.32 34.76 -37.58
C ARG A 33 16.45 33.74 -37.79
N ASN A 34 16.46 32.64 -37.04
CA ASN A 34 17.56 31.69 -37.02
C ASN A 34 17.19 30.37 -37.76
N PRO A 35 17.79 30.09 -38.94
CA PRO A 35 17.56 28.83 -39.66
C PRO A 35 18.03 27.58 -38.91
N GLY A 36 19.12 27.65 -38.13
CA GLY A 36 19.62 26.50 -37.38
C GLY A 36 18.68 26.09 -36.24
N LEU A 37 18.08 27.07 -35.55
CA LEU A 37 17.09 26.81 -34.51
C LEU A 37 15.81 26.17 -35.07
N ARG A 38 15.46 26.47 -36.34
CA ARG A 38 14.33 25.82 -37.03
C ARG A 38 14.63 24.36 -37.34
N GLU A 39 15.85 24.06 -37.78
CA GLU A 39 16.28 22.68 -38.05
C GLU A 39 16.23 21.83 -36.76
N GLU A 40 16.76 22.35 -35.66
CA GLU A 40 16.73 21.68 -34.36
C GLU A 40 15.29 21.45 -33.84
N MET A 41 14.41 22.44 -34.00
CA MET A 41 12.98 22.32 -33.69
C MET A 41 12.30 21.21 -34.52
N GLU A 42 12.66 21.05 -35.78
CA GLU A 42 12.13 19.98 -36.63
C GLU A 42 12.65 18.60 -36.22
N GLU A 43 13.94 18.48 -35.89
CA GLU A 43 14.53 17.23 -35.40
C GLU A 43 13.89 16.77 -34.09
N MET A 44 13.74 17.68 -33.12
CA MET A 44 13.12 17.36 -31.84
C MET A 44 11.64 16.99 -32.00
N ARG A 45 10.91 17.69 -32.90
CA ARG A 45 9.52 17.35 -33.25
C ARG A 45 9.40 15.96 -33.87
N LYS A 46 10.33 15.57 -34.75
CA LYS A 46 10.38 14.21 -35.32
C LYS A 46 10.63 13.18 -34.22
N MET A 47 11.57 13.42 -33.31
CA MET A 47 11.82 12.51 -32.19
C MET A 47 10.57 12.33 -31.32
N LYS A 48 9.90 13.43 -30.95
CA LYS A 48 8.66 13.41 -30.16
C LYS A 48 7.54 12.65 -30.87
N SER A 49 7.41 12.78 -32.19
CA SER A 49 6.39 12.04 -32.95
C SER A 49 6.72 10.55 -33.07
N PHE A 50 8.00 10.18 -33.22
CA PHE A 50 8.43 8.78 -33.19
C PHE A 50 8.14 8.12 -31.84
N VAL A 51 8.49 8.80 -30.74
CA VAL A 51 8.23 8.29 -29.38
C VAL A 51 6.74 8.28 -29.06
N GLY A 52 5.99 9.32 -29.45
CA GLY A 52 4.54 9.39 -29.25
C GLY A 52 3.75 8.37 -30.10
N GLY A 53 4.28 7.98 -31.25
CA GLY A 53 3.72 6.93 -32.11
C GLY A 53 4.03 5.50 -31.61
N MET A 54 4.97 5.35 -30.68
CA MET A 54 5.15 4.10 -29.96
C MET A 54 4.01 3.98 -28.94
N THR A 55 2.96 3.26 -29.30
CA THR A 55 2.02 2.74 -28.31
C THR A 55 2.82 1.83 -27.36
N LEU A 56 3.16 2.37 -26.19
CA LEU A 56 3.57 1.55 -25.05
C LEU A 56 2.47 0.52 -24.88
N ARG A 57 2.83 -0.74 -25.07
CA ARG A 57 1.91 -1.86 -24.89
C ARG A 57 1.30 -1.70 -23.50
N GLU A 58 0.01 -1.39 -23.44
CA GLU A 58 -0.72 -1.29 -22.17
C GLU A 58 -0.40 -2.58 -21.39
N LEU A 59 0.25 -2.42 -20.24
CA LEU A 59 0.45 -3.56 -19.35
C LEU A 59 -0.95 -4.07 -19.04
N PRO A 60 -1.27 -5.35 -19.29
CA PRO A 60 -2.60 -5.86 -19.02
C PRO A 60 -2.92 -5.62 -17.54
N ASP A 61 -4.06 -5.00 -17.25
CA ASP A 61 -4.49 -4.61 -15.88
C ASP A 61 -4.28 -5.72 -14.84
N LYS A 62 -4.39 -6.98 -15.27
CA LYS A 62 -4.13 -8.19 -14.48
C LYS A 62 -2.74 -8.29 -13.86
N ALA A 63 -1.74 -7.57 -14.38
CA ALA A 63 -0.40 -7.51 -13.81
C ALA A 63 -0.36 -6.65 -12.54
N TRP A 64 -1.20 -5.61 -12.46
CA TRP A 64 -1.32 -4.75 -11.28
C TRP A 64 -2.09 -5.45 -10.15
N ASP A 65 -3.14 -6.19 -10.48
CA ASP A 65 -3.94 -6.95 -9.51
C ASP A 65 -3.09 -8.02 -8.79
N HIS A 66 -2.27 -8.75 -9.54
CA HIS A 66 -1.44 -9.82 -8.99
C HIS A 66 -0.32 -9.31 -8.06
N TYR A 67 0.11 -8.05 -8.22
CA TYR A 67 1.12 -7.43 -7.36
C TYR A 67 0.50 -6.87 -6.06
N ARG A 68 -0.69 -6.25 -6.13
CA ARG A 68 -1.36 -5.65 -4.96
C ARG A 68 -2.00 -6.68 -4.04
N GLU A 69 -2.58 -7.75 -4.58
CA GLU A 69 -3.34 -8.72 -3.77
C GLU A 69 -2.47 -9.77 -3.05
N ARG A 70 -1.31 -10.15 -3.60
CA ARG A 70 -0.50 -11.25 -3.04
C ARG A 70 0.27 -10.88 -1.77
N THR A 71 0.68 -9.62 -1.63
CA THR A 71 1.54 -9.16 -0.52
C THR A 71 0.73 -8.57 0.64
N TYR A 72 -0.29 -7.77 0.35
CA TYR A 72 -1.04 -7.03 1.36
C TYR A 72 -1.94 -7.93 2.21
N ASN A 73 -2.77 -8.79 1.59
CA ASN A 73 -3.76 -9.58 2.34
C ASN A 73 -3.17 -10.73 3.18
N ARG A 74 -1.95 -11.21 2.86
CA ARG A 74 -1.37 -12.39 3.54
C ARG A 74 -0.54 -12.03 4.76
N MET A 75 0.14 -10.89 4.73
CA MET A 75 1.02 -10.46 5.82
C MET A 75 0.23 -9.81 6.95
N GLU A 76 -0.71 -8.91 6.64
CA GLU A 76 -1.57 -8.27 7.65
C GLU A 76 -2.32 -9.31 8.48
N ARG A 77 -2.86 -10.33 7.81
CA ARG A 77 -3.62 -11.38 8.48
C ARG A 77 -2.72 -12.21 9.39
N ARG A 78 -1.50 -12.56 8.97
CA ARG A 78 -0.54 -13.30 9.83
C ARG A 78 -0.10 -12.48 11.04
N VAL A 79 0.24 -11.21 10.82
CA VAL A 79 0.68 -10.30 11.90
C VAL A 79 -0.45 -10.03 12.90
N GLY A 80 -1.66 -9.77 12.41
CA GLY A 80 -2.85 -9.60 13.25
C GLY A 80 -3.12 -10.82 14.14
N TRP A 81 -2.93 -12.04 13.62
CA TRP A 81 -3.11 -13.26 14.43
C TRP A 81 -2.00 -13.48 15.46
N ILE A 82 -0.75 -13.09 15.17
CA ILE A 82 0.35 -13.15 16.14
C ILE A 82 0.03 -12.19 17.30
N LEU A 83 -0.36 -10.95 16.98
CA LEU A 83 -0.75 -9.96 17.98
C LEU A 83 -1.97 -10.40 18.79
N LEU A 84 -2.99 -10.96 18.15
CA LEU A 84 -4.18 -11.49 18.83
C LEU A 84 -3.84 -12.66 19.76
N SER A 85 -2.95 -13.58 19.34
CA SER A 85 -2.53 -14.71 20.18
C SER A 85 -1.75 -14.23 21.41
N ILE A 86 -0.86 -13.26 21.24
CA ILE A 86 -0.11 -12.67 22.35
C ILE A 86 -1.08 -11.95 23.31
N GLY A 87 -1.99 -11.13 22.79
CA GLY A 87 -3.00 -10.45 23.61
C GLY A 87 -3.90 -11.42 24.37
N ALA A 88 -4.36 -12.50 23.72
CA ALA A 88 -5.12 -13.56 24.36
C ALA A 88 -4.32 -14.25 25.48
N MET A 89 -3.05 -14.55 25.26
CA MET A 89 -2.18 -15.18 26.26
C MET A 89 -1.99 -14.29 27.50
N VAL A 90 -1.80 -12.99 27.30
CA VAL A 90 -1.71 -12.02 28.41
C VAL A 90 -3.04 -11.93 29.18
N LEU A 91 -4.17 -11.83 28.47
CA LEU A 91 -5.50 -11.77 29.10
C LEU A 91 -5.82 -13.04 29.91
N VAL A 92 -5.52 -14.22 29.37
CA VAL A 92 -5.69 -15.50 30.07
C VAL A 92 -4.77 -15.56 31.29
N GLY A 93 -3.50 -15.17 31.14
CA GLY A 93 -2.53 -15.16 32.24
C GLY A 93 -2.93 -14.24 33.38
N TYR A 94 -3.36 -13.01 33.06
CA TYR A 94 -3.84 -12.06 34.06
C TYR A 94 -5.15 -12.54 34.72
N GLY A 95 -6.10 -13.07 33.94
CA GLY A 95 -7.34 -13.63 34.48
C GLY A 95 -7.09 -14.81 35.42
N LEU A 96 -6.12 -15.67 35.11
CA LEU A 96 -5.72 -16.78 35.97
C LEU A 96 -5.02 -16.28 37.24
N TYR A 97 -4.16 -15.27 37.13
CA TYR A 97 -3.52 -14.64 38.28
C TYR A 97 -4.56 -14.05 39.24
N GLU A 98 -5.50 -13.26 38.74
CA GLU A 98 -6.61 -12.71 39.54
C GLU A 98 -7.43 -13.82 40.20
N LEU A 99 -7.69 -14.92 39.48
CA LEU A 99 -8.39 -16.08 40.03
C LEU A 99 -7.62 -16.71 41.20
N VAL A 100 -6.30 -16.86 41.08
CA VAL A 100 -5.45 -17.39 42.16
C VAL A 100 -5.41 -16.44 43.36
N VAL A 101 -5.19 -15.14 43.12
CA VAL A 101 -5.20 -14.12 44.19
C VAL A 101 -6.53 -14.15 44.93
N PHE A 102 -7.63 -14.23 44.20
CA PHE A 102 -8.96 -14.27 44.78
C PHE A 102 -9.29 -15.59 45.51
N LEU A 103 -8.72 -16.73 45.09
CA LEU A 103 -8.86 -18.00 45.80
C LEU A 103 -8.02 -18.08 47.09
N VAL A 104 -6.85 -17.45 47.08
CA VAL A 104 -5.87 -17.50 48.19
C VAL A 104 -6.07 -16.37 49.20
N SER A 105 -6.72 -15.27 48.80
CA SER A 105 -7.03 -14.17 49.72
C SER A 105 -8.08 -14.61 50.75
N ASP A 106 -7.83 -14.36 52.04
CA ASP A 106 -8.76 -14.60 53.16
C ASP A 106 -10.05 -13.73 53.10
N ALA A 107 -10.23 -12.94 52.05
CA ALA A 107 -11.47 -12.22 51.81
C ALA A 107 -12.51 -13.23 51.35
N GLU A 108 -13.53 -13.53 52.16
CA GLU A 108 -14.71 -14.29 51.74
C GLU A 108 -15.48 -13.47 50.69
N PRO A 109 -15.26 -13.70 49.39
CA PRO A 109 -15.92 -12.94 48.38
C PRO A 109 -17.33 -13.48 48.25
N ALA A 110 -18.30 -12.59 48.09
CA ALA A 110 -19.66 -13.01 47.86
C ALA A 110 -19.74 -13.95 46.64
N TRP A 111 -20.52 -15.02 46.76
CA TRP A 111 -20.57 -16.13 45.80
C TRP A 111 -20.87 -15.71 44.35
N TRP A 112 -21.54 -14.57 44.16
CA TRP A 112 -21.84 -14.01 42.83
C TRP A 112 -20.59 -13.49 42.10
N ILE A 113 -19.56 -13.04 42.84
CA ILE A 113 -18.27 -12.61 42.25
C ILE A 113 -17.53 -13.83 41.71
N ARG A 114 -17.53 -14.94 42.47
CA ARG A 114 -17.00 -16.25 42.00
C ARG A 114 -17.68 -16.69 40.71
N ALA A 115 -19.01 -16.59 40.66
CA ALA A 115 -19.79 -16.95 39.49
C ALA A 115 -19.51 -16.04 38.29
N ALA A 116 -19.40 -14.72 38.50
CA ALA A 116 -19.10 -13.75 37.45
C ALA A 116 -17.71 -13.99 36.83
N ILE A 117 -16.68 -14.24 37.65
CA ILE A 117 -15.32 -14.57 37.19
C ILE A 117 -15.33 -15.89 36.41
N GLY A 118 -15.99 -16.93 36.94
CA GLY A 118 -16.12 -18.21 36.25
C GLY A 118 -16.81 -18.07 34.88
N ALA A 119 -17.89 -17.30 34.81
CA ALA A 119 -18.58 -17.01 33.56
C ALA A 119 -17.69 -16.23 32.57
N ALA A 120 -16.90 -15.27 33.05
CA ALA A 120 -15.96 -14.52 32.22
C ALA A 120 -14.86 -15.43 31.64
N CYS A 121 -14.28 -16.32 32.45
CA CYS A 121 -13.27 -17.29 31.99
C CYS A 121 -13.85 -18.26 30.95
N VAL A 122 -15.05 -18.78 31.21
CA VAL A 122 -15.75 -19.68 30.28
C VAL A 122 -16.09 -18.96 28.97
N GLY A 123 -16.59 -17.73 29.04
CA GLY A 123 -16.86 -16.90 27.86
C GLY A 123 -15.60 -16.66 27.03
N LEU A 124 -14.48 -16.34 27.69
CA LEU A 124 -13.20 -16.15 27.03
C LEU A 124 -12.70 -17.45 26.35
N ALA A 125 -12.82 -18.59 27.03
CA ALA A 125 -12.48 -19.89 26.47
C ALA A 125 -13.35 -20.25 25.26
N ILE A 126 -14.66 -19.98 25.32
CA ILE A 126 -15.59 -20.21 24.20
C ILE A 126 -15.21 -19.32 23.00
N LEU A 127 -14.93 -18.04 23.23
CA LEU A 127 -14.50 -17.13 22.18
C LEU A 127 -13.20 -17.60 21.52
N LEU A 128 -12.21 -18.02 22.32
CA LEU A 128 -10.95 -18.58 21.81
C LEU A 128 -11.19 -19.85 20.98
N VAL A 129 -12.02 -20.78 21.46
CA VAL A 129 -12.35 -22.01 20.73
C VAL A 129 -13.12 -21.69 19.45
N SER A 130 -14.04 -20.73 19.45
CA SER A 130 -14.78 -20.30 18.27
C SER A 130 -13.84 -19.79 17.18
N VAL A 131 -12.92 -18.90 17.56
CA VAL A 131 -11.90 -18.33 16.68
C VAL A 131 -10.97 -19.43 16.12
N ILE A 132 -10.50 -20.34 16.97
CA ILE A 132 -9.64 -21.45 16.55
C ILE A 132 -10.38 -22.41 15.59
N ARG A 133 -11.63 -22.76 15.92
CA ARG A 133 -12.45 -23.69 15.12
C ARG A 133 -12.74 -23.13 13.74
N GLU A 134 -13.19 -21.89 13.67
CA GLU A 134 -13.43 -21.18 12.41
C GLU A 134 -12.15 -21.17 11.56
N ARG A 135 -10.99 -20.97 12.19
CA ARG A 135 -9.72 -20.96 11.49
C ARG A 135 -9.26 -22.33 10.98
N ILE A 136 -9.38 -23.39 11.78
CA ILE A 136 -9.06 -24.76 11.34
C ILE A 136 -9.93 -25.14 10.14
N PHE A 137 -11.21 -24.76 10.18
CA PHE A 137 -12.15 -25.03 9.10
C PHE A 137 -11.78 -24.30 7.81
N VAL A 138 -11.48 -23.00 7.89
CA VAL A 138 -11.03 -22.18 6.75
C VAL A 138 -9.69 -22.68 6.21
N TRP A 139 -8.74 -23.06 7.07
CA TRP A 139 -7.43 -23.55 6.63
C TRP A 139 -7.49 -24.91 5.94
N LYS A 140 -8.40 -25.79 6.36
CA LYS A 140 -8.62 -27.10 5.72
C LYS A 140 -9.37 -26.99 4.38
N ARG A 141 -10.17 -25.95 4.18
CA ARG A 141 -10.99 -25.77 2.98
C ARG A 141 -10.43 -24.78 1.96
N ASP A 142 -9.21 -24.25 2.17
CA ASP A 142 -8.61 -23.30 1.24
C ASP A 142 -8.16 -24.03 -0.07
N PRO A 143 -8.90 -23.89 -1.19
CA PRO A 143 -8.66 -24.65 -2.42
C PRO A 143 -7.44 -24.16 -3.21
N TYR A 144 -6.79 -23.08 -2.77
CA TYR A 144 -5.67 -22.45 -3.49
C TYR A 144 -4.29 -22.86 -2.95
N ARG A 145 -4.21 -23.91 -2.12
CA ARG A 145 -2.95 -24.36 -1.52
C ARG A 145 -2.01 -25.05 -2.52
N GLU A 146 -2.52 -25.50 -3.67
CA GLU A 146 -1.78 -26.32 -4.65
C GLU A 146 -1.53 -25.65 -6.00
N VAL A 147 -1.86 -24.37 -6.17
CA VAL A 147 -1.56 -23.68 -7.42
C VAL A 147 -0.13 -23.12 -7.36
N LYS A 148 0.85 -23.95 -7.77
CA LYS A 148 2.15 -23.45 -8.26
C LYS A 148 1.89 -22.64 -9.53
N ARG A 149 2.27 -21.37 -9.52
CA ARG A 149 2.35 -20.52 -10.71
C ARG A 149 3.76 -19.95 -10.77
#